data_AF-A0A3D6CUZ2-F1
#
_entry.id   AF-A0A3D6CUZ2-F1
#
_cell.length_a   1.000
_cell.length_b   1.000
_cell.length_c   1.000
_cell.angle_alpha   90.00
_cell.angle_beta   90.00
_cell.angle_gamma   90.00
#
_symmetry.space_group_name_H-M   'P 1'
#
loop_
_entity.id
_entity.type
_entity.pdbx_description
1 polymer ?
#
loop_
_entity_poly.entity_id
_entity_poly.type
_entity_poly.pdbx_seq_one_letter_code
_entity_poly.pdbx_strand_id
1 'polypeptide(L)' 'MTKHLADHRTPSQGGRLKHFLRIARDRSEEVWRTAWQRNRETDGGHRRVVEYVRIARGRQV' A
#
# COMPACT_ATOMS: atom_id res chain seq x y z
N MET A 1 22.08 38.17 -22.75
CA MET A 1 21.81 37.51 -21.46
C MET A 1 21.22 36.14 -21.73
N THR A 2 22.03 35.09 -21.64
CA THR A 2 21.62 33.72 -21.94
C THR A 2 20.99 33.10 -20.70
N LYS A 3 19.69 32.79 -20.78
CA LYS A 3 18.88 32.22 -19.69
C LYS A 3 19.42 30.83 -19.29
N HIS A 4 19.55 30.59 -17.99
CA HIS A 4 20.22 29.40 -17.46
C HIS A 4 19.32 28.16 -17.62
N LEU A 5 19.90 26.98 -17.92
CA LEU A 5 19.16 25.73 -18.15
C LEU A 5 18.26 25.33 -16.96
N ALA A 6 18.62 25.77 -15.75
CA ALA A 6 17.81 25.55 -14.55
C ALA A 6 16.49 26.34 -14.54
N ASP A 7 16.39 27.46 -15.27
CA ASP A 7 15.19 28.29 -15.34
C ASP A 7 14.07 27.68 -16.20
N HIS A 8 14.36 26.57 -16.90
CA HIS A 8 13.40 25.83 -17.72
C HIS A 8 12.75 24.65 -16.99
N ARG A 9 13.09 24.42 -15.72
CA ARG A 9 12.53 23.31 -14.96
C ARG A 9 11.16 23.67 -14.40
N THR A 10 10.17 22.84 -14.69
CA THR A 10 8.86 22.94 -14.05
C THR A 10 9.04 22.78 -12.53
N PRO A 11 8.61 23.76 -11.71
CA PRO A 11 8.75 23.67 -10.27
C PRO A 11 7.96 22.44 -9.77
N SER A 12 8.58 21.70 -8.85
CA SER A 12 7.90 20.57 -8.21
C SER A 12 6.73 21.11 -7.38
N GLN A 13 5.52 20.61 -7.61
CA GLN A 13 4.32 20.97 -6.85
C GLN A 13 4.32 20.43 -5.40
N GLY A 14 5.39 19.73 -5.00
CA GLY A 14 5.52 19.12 -3.69
C GLY A 14 4.50 18.03 -3.41
N GLY A 15 3.86 17.46 -4.44
CA GLY A 15 2.74 16.52 -4.29
C GLY A 15 3.09 15.28 -3.46
N ARG A 16 4.31 14.72 -3.65
CA ARG A 16 4.80 13.59 -2.84
C ARG A 16 4.98 13.96 -1.37
N LEU A 17 5.52 15.15 -1.08
CA LEU A 17 5.69 15.64 0.29
C LEU A 17 4.34 15.91 0.97
N LYS A 18 3.41 16.57 0.26
CA LYS A 18 2.03 16.78 0.74
C LYS A 18 1.33 15.46 1.05
N HIS A 19 1.49 14.46 0.18
CA HIS A 19 0.89 13.16 0.38
C HIS A 19 1.53 12.39 1.55
N PHE A 20 2.86 12.50 1.72
CA PHE A 20 3.57 11.92 2.86
C PHE A 20 3.09 12.55 4.18
N LEU A 21 3.07 13.88 4.26
CA LEU A 21 2.60 14.60 5.43
C LEU A 21 1.14 14.31 5.74
N ARG A 22 0.29 14.15 4.72
CA ARG A 22 -1.10 13.71 4.90
C ARG A 22 -1.18 12.31 5.53
N ILE A 23 -0.40 11.34 5.04
CA ILE A 23 -0.37 9.99 5.64
C ILE A 23 0.11 10.05 7.10
N ALA A 24 1.19 10.80 7.35
CA ALA A 24 1.77 10.93 8.69
C ALA A 24 0.84 11.66 9.67
N ARG A 25 0.08 12.65 9.19
CA ARG A 25 -0.86 13.45 9.99
C ARG A 25 -2.20 12.76 10.20
N ASP A 26 -2.73 12.09 9.17
CA ASP A 26 -4.08 11.54 9.23
C ASP A 26 -4.12 10.27 10.07
N ARG A 27 -3.18 9.32 9.95
CA ARG A 27 -3.27 8.06 10.70
C ARG A 27 -1.94 7.30 10.86
N SER A 28 -1.23 7.49 11.97
CA SER A 28 -0.16 6.54 12.36
C SER A 28 -0.72 5.18 12.81
N GLU A 29 -1.97 5.11 13.28
CA GLU A 29 -2.58 3.83 13.69
C GLU A 29 -3.68 3.35 12.75
N GLU A 30 -4.59 4.21 12.32
CA GLU A 30 -5.81 3.76 11.64
C GLU A 30 -5.61 3.50 10.12
N VAL A 31 -4.71 4.22 9.40
CA VAL A 31 -4.34 3.92 7.99
C VAL A 31 -3.51 2.65 8.02
N TRP A 32 -2.56 2.56 8.95
CA TRP A 32 -1.71 1.39 9.12
C TRP A 32 -2.55 0.15 9.48
N ARG A 33 -3.54 0.28 10.37
CA ARG A 33 -4.53 -0.77 10.61
C ARG A 33 -5.31 -1.10 9.34
N THR A 34 -5.83 -0.14 8.56
CA THR A 34 -6.55 -0.48 7.31
C THR A 34 -5.63 -1.08 6.24
N ALA A 35 -4.35 -0.72 6.20
CA ALA A 35 -3.38 -1.25 5.24
C ALA A 35 -2.89 -2.66 5.62
N TRP A 36 -2.74 -2.95 6.92
CA TRP A 36 -2.48 -4.31 7.43
C TRP A 36 -3.75 -5.17 7.47
N GLN A 37 -4.91 -4.57 7.72
CA GLN A 37 -6.23 -5.17 7.61
C GLN A 37 -6.80 -5.06 6.20
N ARG A 38 -5.97 -4.77 5.18
CA ARG A 38 -6.32 -5.22 3.84
C ARG A 38 -6.34 -6.73 3.96
N ASN A 39 -7.52 -7.25 4.32
CA ASN A 39 -7.95 -8.57 3.97
C ASN A 39 -7.46 -8.70 2.54
N ARG A 40 -6.50 -9.59 2.34
CA ARG A 40 -6.40 -10.28 1.06
C ARG A 40 -7.83 -10.69 0.81
N GLU A 41 -8.53 -9.96 -0.05
CA GLU A 41 -9.61 -10.56 -0.80
C GLU A 41 -8.93 -11.76 -1.40
N THR A 42 -9.11 -12.90 -0.76
CA THR A 42 -8.69 -14.18 -1.28
C THR A 42 -9.58 -14.36 -2.48
N ASP A 43 -9.16 -13.73 -3.57
CA ASP A 43 -9.63 -14.05 -4.90
C ASP A 43 -9.63 -15.57 -4.95
N GLY A 44 -10.81 -16.14 -5.20
CA GLY A 44 -11.19 -17.51 -4.84
C GLY A 44 -10.28 -18.60 -5.43
N GLY A 45 -9.26 -18.23 -6.21
CA GLY A 45 -8.28 -19.10 -6.83
C GLY A 45 -7.44 -19.96 -5.86
N HIS A 46 -7.29 -19.57 -4.59
CA HIS A 46 -6.43 -20.32 -3.65
C HIS A 46 -7.19 -21.15 -2.61
N ARG A 47 -8.53 -21.15 -2.65
CA ARG A 47 -9.36 -21.87 -1.67
C ARG A 47 -9.07 -23.37 -1.64
N ARG A 48 -8.92 -24.00 -2.80
CA ARG A 48 -8.63 -25.44 -2.92
C ARG A 48 -7.27 -25.82 -2.35
N VAL A 49 -6.27 -24.95 -2.48
CA VAL A 49 -4.92 -25.17 -1.93
C VAL A 49 -4.96 -25.11 -0.40
N VAL A 50 -5.68 -24.14 0.16
CA VAL A 50 -5.88 -24.04 1.61
C VAL A 50 -6.64 -25.25 2.16
N GLU A 51 -7.69 -25.69 1.47
CA GLU A 51 -8.46 -26.89 1.84
C GLU A 51 -7.59 -28.16 1.79
N TYR A 52 -6.77 -28.33 0.75
CA TYR A 52 -5.83 -29.46 0.65
C TYR A 52 -4.84 -29.49 1.81
N VAL A 53 -4.21 -28.36 2.14
CA VAL A 53 -3.27 -28.27 3.26
C VAL A 53 -3.96 -28.56 4.59
N ARG A 54 -5.20 -28.12 4.78
CA ARG A 54 -5.99 -28.40 6.00
C ARG A 54 -6.33 -29.88 6.14
N ILE A 55 -6.66 -30.57 5.04
CA ILE A 55 -6.89 -32.02 5.05
C ILE A 55 -5.59 -32.76 5.34
N ALA A 56 -4.49 -32.38 4.67
CA ALA A 56 -3.18 -32.99 4.83
C ALA A 56 -2.61 -32.84 6.25
N ARG A 57 -2.91 -31.72 6.93
CA ARG A 57 -2.44 -31.46 8.30
C ARG A 57 -3.29 -32.14 9.38
N GLY A 58 -4.39 -32.81 9.01
CA GLY A 58 -5.39 -33.32 9.96
C GLY A 58 -6.23 -32.17 10.50
N ARG A 59 -7.56 -32.30 10.42
CA ARG A 59 -8.51 -31.24 10.79
C ARG A 59 -8.27 -30.76 12.23
N GLN A 60 -7.69 -29.58 12.41
CA GLN A 60 -7.95 -28.76 13.59
C GLN A 60 -9.04 -27.76 13.18
N VAL A 61 -10.24 -27.99 13.73
CA VAL A 61 -11.39 -27.08 13.67
C VAL A 61 -11.15 -25.98 14.69
#